data_AF-A0A661MZ44-F1
#
_entry.id   AF-A0A661MZ44-F1
#
_cell.length_a   1.000
_cell.length_b   1.000
_cell.length_c   1.000
_cell.angle_alpha   90.00
_cell.angle_beta   90.00
_cell.angle_gamma   90.00
#
_symmetry.space_group_name_H-M   'P 1'
#
loop_
_entity.id
_entity.type
_entity.pdbx_description
1 polymer ?
#
loop_
_entity_poly.entity_id
_entity_poly.type
_entity_poly.pdbx_seq_one_letter_code
_entity_poly.pdbx_strand_id
1 'polypeptide(L)'
;MREPPLSTLSGWGRHSAQGRERVGEDLERMSADVHLSRGLGRSYGDASLPPEDQPDVLNTTFADRILSLDEETGRFRAESGLALSELNRLLMPRGYFAPVSPGTKFVTLGGLVAADVHGKNQHRDGNFGHHVTSLRMRVADGRVLECSPEQYPDLFRATIGGMGLTGHILEVEFGLRQIPSQWIWQENRRIHDIDEFQDALEDASQQWPYTMGWIDCLARGKNMGRGILTTGR
;
A
#
# COMPACT_ATOMS: atom_id res chain seq x y z
N MET A 1 -9.70 -7.07 31.19
CA MET A 1 -8.28 -7.08 30.76
C MET A 1 -7.72 -5.70 31.06
N ARG A 2 -6.52 -5.55 31.66
CA ARG A 2 -5.94 -4.21 31.89
C ARG A 2 -5.60 -3.60 30.55
N GLU A 3 -5.94 -2.33 30.36
CA GLU A 3 -5.57 -1.61 29.14
C GLU A 3 -4.04 -1.46 29.05
N PRO A 4 -3.42 -1.65 27.86
CA PRO A 4 -1.99 -1.44 27.70
C PRO A 4 -1.56 -0.02 28.12
N PRO A 5 -0.33 0.18 28.61
CA PRO A 5 0.17 1.52 28.88
C PRO A 5 0.31 2.33 27.58
N LEU A 6 0.25 3.66 27.68
CA LEU A 6 0.62 4.54 26.58
C LEU A 6 2.09 4.32 26.21
N SER A 7 2.38 4.41 24.92
CA SER A 7 3.73 4.36 24.37
C SER A 7 3.89 5.39 23.25
N THR A 8 5.14 5.72 22.93
CA THR A 8 5.44 6.58 21.80
C THR A 8 5.29 5.80 20.50
N LEU A 9 4.21 6.05 19.77
CA LEU A 9 4.01 5.54 18.43
C LEU A 9 4.71 6.47 17.44
N SER A 10 5.37 5.93 16.41
CA SER A 10 6.03 6.74 15.39
C SER A 10 5.81 6.21 13.97
N GLY A 11 5.71 7.14 13.01
CA GLY A 11 5.77 6.84 11.59
C GLY A 11 7.21 6.74 11.08
N TRP A 12 7.38 6.41 9.80
CA TRP A 12 8.71 6.27 9.19
C TRP A 12 9.49 7.58 9.14
N GLY A 13 8.76 8.71 9.03
CA GLY A 13 9.32 10.06 9.02
C GLY A 13 9.69 10.60 10.40
N ARG A 14 9.60 9.78 11.45
CA ARG A 14 9.86 10.15 12.85
C ARG A 14 8.88 11.16 13.45
N HIS A 15 7.73 11.39 12.80
CA HIS A 15 6.56 11.94 13.48
C HIS A 15 6.08 10.96 14.53
N SER A 16 5.73 11.45 15.72
CA SER A 16 5.32 10.61 16.84
C SER A 16 4.18 11.22 17.64
N ALA A 17 3.42 10.35 18.31
CA ALA A 17 2.35 10.70 19.23
C ALA A 17 2.34 9.70 20.39
N GLN A 18 1.79 10.10 21.54
CA GLN A 18 1.47 9.15 22.60
C GLN A 18 0.21 8.39 22.19
N GLY A 19 0.26 7.07 22.24
CA GLY A 19 -0.85 6.23 21.83
C GLY A 19 -0.78 4.84 22.42
N ARG A 20 -1.80 4.05 22.14
CA ARG A 20 -1.95 2.68 22.59
C ARG A 20 -2.36 1.81 21.42
N GLU A 21 -1.51 0.85 21.06
CA GLU A 21 -1.86 -0.12 20.03
C GLU A 21 -2.72 -1.23 20.65
N ARG A 22 -3.93 -1.38 20.12
CA ARG A 22 -4.77 -2.55 20.35
C ARG A 22 -4.47 -3.55 19.25
N VAL A 23 -4.05 -4.75 19.62
CA VAL A 23 -3.64 -5.83 18.71
C VAL A 23 -4.50 -7.07 18.94
N GLY A 24 -4.82 -7.78 17.86
CA GLY A 24 -5.49 -9.08 17.91
C GLY A 24 -5.96 -9.54 16.54
N GLU A 25 -6.37 -10.79 16.46
CA GLU A 25 -6.68 -11.45 15.18
C GLU A 25 -8.14 -11.28 14.72
N ASP A 26 -9.00 -10.69 15.56
CA ASP A 26 -10.43 -10.46 15.28
C ASP A 26 -10.68 -8.96 15.05
N LEU A 27 -10.32 -8.48 13.85
CA LEU A 27 -10.49 -7.06 13.51
C LEU A 27 -11.94 -6.62 13.53
N GLU A 28 -12.87 -7.50 13.17
CA GLU A 28 -14.28 -7.13 13.14
C GLU A 28 -14.78 -6.77 14.54
N ARG A 29 -14.43 -7.57 15.56
CA ARG A 29 -14.76 -7.27 16.96
C ARG A 29 -13.98 -6.07 17.48
N MET A 30 -12.68 -6.01 17.20
CA MET A 30 -11.78 -4.99 17.78
C MET A 30 -11.95 -3.60 17.17
N SER A 31 -12.51 -3.50 15.97
CA SER A 31 -12.83 -2.23 15.32
C SER A 31 -14.11 -1.57 15.84
N ALA A 32 -14.85 -2.21 16.75
CA ALA A 32 -16.12 -1.68 17.23
C ALA A 32 -15.98 -0.42 18.10
N ASP A 33 -14.84 -0.23 18.78
CA ASP A 33 -14.61 0.80 19.78
C ASP A 33 -13.29 1.57 19.59
N VAL A 34 -12.74 1.55 18.39
CA VAL A 34 -11.52 2.27 18.01
C VAL A 34 -11.81 3.13 16.77
N HIS A 35 -11.14 4.27 16.64
CA HIS A 35 -11.44 5.24 15.57
C HIS A 35 -10.41 5.24 14.44
N LEU A 36 -9.20 4.73 14.69
CA LEU A 36 -8.09 4.77 13.74
C LEU A 36 -7.45 3.39 13.59
N SER A 37 -7.30 2.95 12.35
CA SER A 37 -6.48 1.79 12.03
C SER A 37 -5.02 2.17 11.82
N ARG A 38 -4.13 1.25 12.19
CA ARG A 38 -2.69 1.37 11.98
C ARG A 38 -2.14 0.06 11.42
N GLY A 39 -1.47 0.13 10.28
CA GLY A 39 -0.71 -1.00 9.74
C GLY A 39 0.70 -1.05 10.33
N LEU A 40 1.71 -1.28 9.49
CA LEU A 40 3.12 -1.31 9.91
C LEU A 40 3.71 0.07 10.24
N GLY A 41 2.95 1.17 10.09
CA GLY A 41 3.40 2.53 10.42
C GLY A 41 4.45 3.09 9.45
N ARG A 42 4.27 2.91 8.13
CA ARG A 42 5.24 3.36 7.11
C ARG A 42 4.88 4.69 6.46
N SER A 43 3.72 5.24 6.78
CA SER A 43 3.46 6.65 6.48
C SER A 43 4.52 7.50 7.17
N TYR A 44 4.99 8.53 6.48
CA TYR A 44 6.01 9.42 7.02
C TYR A 44 5.42 10.38 8.05
N GLY A 45 4.22 10.88 7.78
CA GLY A 45 3.49 11.79 8.65
C GLY A 45 2.65 11.09 9.73
N ASP A 46 1.55 11.74 10.08
CA ASP A 46 0.68 11.42 11.22
C ASP A 46 -0.59 10.64 10.85
N ALA A 47 -0.77 10.26 9.59
CA ALA A 47 -1.98 9.57 9.09
C ALA A 47 -2.38 8.28 9.84
N SER A 48 -1.48 7.69 10.63
CA SER A 48 -1.75 6.50 11.45
C SER A 48 -1.33 6.70 12.91
N LEU A 49 -1.28 7.95 13.36
CA LEU A 49 -1.02 8.36 14.73
C LEU A 49 -2.32 8.88 15.35
N PRO A 50 -2.64 8.49 16.59
CA PRO A 50 -3.85 8.95 17.26
C PRO A 50 -3.72 10.42 17.69
N PRO A 51 -4.85 11.16 17.81
CA PRO A 51 -4.88 12.42 18.53
C PRO A 51 -4.78 12.19 20.06
N GLU A 52 -4.45 13.24 20.80
CA GLU A 52 -4.20 13.15 22.26
C GLU A 52 -5.43 12.71 23.07
N ASP A 53 -6.63 13.09 22.63
CA ASP A 53 -7.90 12.79 23.30
C ASP A 53 -8.42 11.37 23.01
N GLN A 54 -7.91 10.72 21.96
CA GLN A 54 -8.30 9.36 21.55
C GLN A 54 -7.05 8.52 21.24
N PRO A 55 -6.31 8.08 22.28
CA PRO A 55 -4.98 7.49 22.12
C PRO A 55 -5.00 6.07 21.54
N ASP A 56 -6.16 5.42 21.47
CA ASP A 56 -6.28 4.03 21.00
C ASP A 56 -6.21 3.96 19.46
N VAL A 57 -5.32 3.10 18.95
CA VAL A 57 -5.26 2.73 17.53
C VAL A 57 -5.37 1.22 17.37
N LEU A 58 -6.10 0.78 16.36
CA LEU A 58 -6.24 -0.64 16.03
C LEU A 58 -5.08 -1.04 15.14
N ASN A 59 -4.11 -1.74 15.70
CA ASN A 59 -3.01 -2.27 14.90
C ASN A 59 -3.46 -3.56 14.20
N THR A 60 -3.47 -3.53 12.88
CA THR A 60 -4.06 -4.60 12.07
C THR A 60 -3.16 -5.81 11.88
N THR A 61 -1.88 -5.74 12.26
CA THR A 61 -0.84 -6.72 11.86
C THR A 61 -1.04 -8.15 12.38
N PHE A 62 -1.93 -8.36 13.35
CA PHE A 62 -2.30 -9.69 13.86
C PHE A 62 -3.44 -10.35 13.10
N ALA A 63 -4.10 -9.64 12.18
CA ALA A 63 -5.10 -10.17 11.28
C ALA A 63 -4.53 -10.19 9.86
N ASP A 64 -3.81 -11.26 9.56
CA ASP A 64 -3.03 -11.47 8.34
C ASP A 64 -3.43 -12.75 7.59
N ARG A 65 -4.60 -13.33 7.88
CA ARG A 65 -5.04 -14.57 7.24
C ARG A 65 -5.28 -14.37 5.75
N ILE A 66 -4.73 -15.29 4.95
CA ILE A 66 -5.13 -15.48 3.55
C ILE A 66 -6.47 -16.21 3.56
N LEU A 67 -7.49 -15.59 2.98
CA LEU A 67 -8.86 -16.12 2.98
C LEU A 67 -9.15 -16.94 1.72
N SER A 68 -8.67 -16.48 0.56
CA SER A 68 -8.81 -17.23 -0.70
C SER A 68 -7.78 -16.81 -1.75
N LEU A 69 -7.41 -17.76 -2.61
CA LEU A 69 -6.69 -17.53 -3.86
C LEU A 69 -7.34 -18.40 -4.93
N ASP A 70 -7.87 -17.77 -5.97
CA ASP A 70 -8.24 -18.43 -7.22
C ASP A 70 -7.01 -18.49 -8.11
N GLU A 71 -6.48 -19.70 -8.34
CA GLU A 71 -5.27 -19.91 -9.14
C GLU A 71 -5.51 -19.78 -10.66
N GLU A 72 -6.77 -19.81 -11.12
CA GLU A 72 -7.08 -19.61 -12.53
C GLU A 72 -7.12 -18.11 -12.85
N THR A 73 -7.77 -17.32 -12.01
CA THR A 73 -7.98 -15.88 -12.25
C THR A 73 -6.96 -14.98 -11.55
N GLY A 74 -6.22 -15.50 -10.57
CA GLY A 74 -5.35 -14.71 -9.70
C GLY A 74 -6.09 -13.85 -8.68
N ARG A 75 -7.42 -14.03 -8.51
CA ARG A 75 -8.22 -13.30 -7.53
C ARG A 75 -7.82 -13.74 -6.12
N PHE A 76 -7.42 -12.77 -5.30
CA PHE A 76 -6.87 -13.01 -3.98
C PHE A 76 -7.61 -12.18 -2.94
N ARG A 77 -7.93 -12.80 -1.80
CA ARG A 77 -8.57 -12.15 -0.65
C ARG A 77 -7.82 -12.47 0.62
N ALA A 78 -7.54 -11.45 1.43
CA ALA A 78 -6.91 -11.60 2.72
C ALA A 78 -7.34 -10.52 3.70
N GLU A 79 -7.06 -10.74 4.98
CA GLU A 79 -7.23 -9.73 6.02
C GLU A 79 -6.29 -8.54 5.79
N SER A 80 -6.76 -7.34 6.18
CA SER A 80 -6.10 -6.07 5.87
C SER A 80 -4.73 -5.89 6.56
N GLY A 81 -4.45 -6.70 7.58
CA GLY A 81 -3.17 -6.72 8.27
C GLY A 81 -2.06 -7.48 7.56
N LEU A 82 -2.38 -8.31 6.56
CA LEU A 82 -1.37 -9.08 5.84
C LEU A 82 -0.30 -8.16 5.26
N ALA A 83 0.95 -8.42 5.62
CA ALA A 83 2.09 -7.66 5.13
C ALA A 83 2.42 -8.06 3.69
N LEU A 84 2.74 -7.07 2.85
CA LEU A 84 3.19 -7.29 1.47
C LEU A 84 4.47 -8.15 1.44
N SER A 85 5.33 -8.05 2.46
CA SER A 85 6.50 -8.93 2.61
C SER A 85 6.13 -10.40 2.76
N GLU A 86 5.07 -10.70 3.51
CA GLU A 86 4.59 -12.07 3.73
C GLU A 86 3.86 -12.61 2.50
N LEU A 87 3.01 -11.78 1.87
CA LEU A 87 2.41 -12.10 0.59
C LEU A 87 3.47 -12.50 -0.43
N ASN A 88 4.50 -11.66 -0.60
CA ASN A 88 5.59 -11.93 -1.54
C ASN A 88 6.36 -13.21 -1.17
N ARG A 89 6.67 -13.41 0.12
CA ARG A 89 7.38 -14.62 0.59
C ARG A 89 6.61 -15.90 0.27
N LEU A 90 5.28 -15.88 0.43
CA LEU A 90 4.43 -17.05 0.26
C LEU A 90 4.08 -17.32 -1.22
N LEU A 91 3.86 -16.27 -2.01
CA LEU A 91 3.22 -16.38 -3.32
C LEU A 91 4.18 -16.17 -4.51
N MET A 92 5.30 -15.45 -4.36
CA MET A 92 6.30 -15.34 -5.44
C MET A 92 6.89 -16.68 -5.87
N PRO A 93 7.19 -17.64 -4.96
CA PRO A 93 7.61 -18.99 -5.36
C PRO A 93 6.56 -19.77 -6.15
N ARG A 94 5.29 -19.35 -6.05
CA ARG A 94 4.15 -19.93 -6.77
C ARG A 94 3.80 -19.17 -8.05
N GLY A 95 4.64 -18.21 -8.46
CA GLY A 95 4.43 -17.44 -9.68
C GLY A 95 3.43 -16.30 -9.55
N TYR A 96 3.13 -15.84 -8.32
CA TYR A 96 2.24 -14.70 -8.09
C TYR A 96 2.97 -13.53 -7.44
N PHE A 97 2.61 -12.31 -7.86
CA PHE A 97 3.15 -11.07 -7.34
C PHE A 97 2.04 -10.05 -7.11
N ALA A 98 2.26 -9.13 -6.16
CA ALA A 98 1.36 -7.99 -6.02
C ALA A 98 1.37 -7.13 -7.30
N PRO A 99 0.23 -6.61 -7.75
CA PRO A 99 0.15 -5.86 -9.01
C PRO A 99 0.90 -4.52 -8.93
N VAL A 100 1.02 -3.95 -7.72
CA VAL A 100 1.78 -2.73 -7.44
C VAL A 100 2.66 -2.97 -6.22
N SER A 101 3.94 -2.58 -6.31
CA SER A 101 4.89 -2.63 -5.20
C SER A 101 5.50 -1.25 -4.96
N PRO A 102 5.36 -0.67 -3.75
CA PRO A 102 6.09 0.53 -3.38
C PRO A 102 7.58 0.25 -3.19
N GLY A 103 8.36 1.30 -2.89
CA GLY A 103 9.79 1.21 -2.59
C GLY A 103 10.14 0.38 -1.34
N THR A 104 9.17 -0.03 -0.53
CA THR A 104 9.36 -0.90 0.64
C THR A 104 8.26 -1.96 0.73
N LYS A 105 8.62 -3.22 0.95
CA LYS A 105 7.65 -4.31 1.14
C LYS A 105 7.01 -4.34 2.53
N PHE A 106 7.44 -3.48 3.46
CA PHE A 106 7.03 -3.52 4.87
C PHE A 106 5.73 -2.75 5.13
N VAL A 107 4.71 -2.94 4.29
CA VAL A 107 3.37 -2.31 4.36
C VAL A 107 2.29 -3.38 4.45
N THR A 108 1.13 -3.07 5.03
CA THR A 108 -0.03 -3.98 5.08
C THR A 108 -0.97 -3.76 3.89
N LEU A 109 -1.81 -4.73 3.54
CA LEU A 109 -2.81 -4.58 2.48
C LEU A 109 -3.77 -3.41 2.74
N GLY A 110 -4.25 -3.25 3.98
CA GLY A 110 -5.09 -2.12 4.36
C GLY A 110 -4.37 -0.78 4.16
N GLY A 111 -3.07 -0.73 4.44
CA GLY A 111 -2.25 0.46 4.17
C GLY A 111 -2.05 0.74 2.67
N LEU A 112 -1.93 -0.31 1.84
CA LEU A 112 -1.85 -0.17 0.38
C LEU A 112 -3.12 0.46 -0.19
N VAL A 113 -4.29 0.03 0.28
CA VAL A 113 -5.60 0.59 -0.12
C VAL A 113 -5.78 2.00 0.42
N ALA A 114 -5.58 2.20 1.72
CA ALA A 114 -5.86 3.47 2.39
C ALA A 114 -5.02 4.63 1.83
N ALA A 115 -3.79 4.36 1.40
CA ALA A 115 -2.92 5.37 0.80
C ALA A 115 -2.88 5.34 -0.74
N ASP A 116 -3.71 4.49 -1.38
CA ASP A 116 -3.71 4.21 -2.82
C ASP A 116 -2.28 4.15 -3.42
N VAL A 117 -1.49 3.25 -2.85
CA VAL A 117 -0.04 3.21 -3.08
C VAL A 117 0.29 2.95 -4.54
N HIS A 118 1.30 3.66 -5.07
CA HIS A 118 1.85 3.47 -6.41
C HIS A 118 3.21 2.75 -6.39
N GLY A 119 3.64 2.30 -7.57
CA GLY A 119 4.91 1.64 -7.80
C GLY A 119 5.57 2.08 -9.10
N LYS A 120 6.69 1.46 -9.47
CA LYS A 120 7.45 1.82 -10.69
C LYS A 120 6.70 1.55 -12.00
N ASN A 121 5.58 0.84 -11.95
CA ASN A 121 4.69 0.52 -13.08
C ASN A 121 3.45 1.41 -13.15
N GLN A 122 3.34 2.45 -12.32
CA GLN A 122 2.13 3.25 -12.18
C GLN A 122 1.63 3.83 -13.51
N HIS A 123 2.53 4.30 -14.37
CA HIS A 123 2.17 4.89 -15.67
C HIS A 123 1.42 3.93 -16.59
N ARG A 124 1.56 2.62 -16.37
CA ARG A 124 0.96 1.56 -17.18
C ARG A 124 -0.15 0.80 -16.46
N ASP A 125 0.10 0.44 -15.21
CA ASP A 125 -0.75 -0.48 -14.44
C ASP A 125 -1.62 0.27 -13.41
N GLY A 126 -1.35 1.56 -13.15
CA GLY A 126 -2.05 2.36 -12.15
C GLY A 126 -1.52 2.18 -10.72
N ASN A 127 -2.30 2.70 -9.76
CA ASN A 127 -2.07 2.53 -8.33
C ASN A 127 -2.72 1.24 -7.81
N PHE A 128 -2.41 0.85 -6.57
CA PHE A 128 -2.95 -0.37 -5.97
C PHE A 128 -4.49 -0.44 -6.01
N GLY A 129 -5.17 0.70 -5.81
CA GLY A 129 -6.63 0.80 -5.86
C GLY A 129 -7.25 0.38 -7.20
N HIS A 130 -6.53 0.49 -8.32
CA HIS A 130 -7.02 0.04 -9.64
C HIS A 130 -7.19 -1.48 -9.71
N HIS A 131 -6.55 -2.23 -8.82
CA HIS A 131 -6.58 -3.69 -8.80
C HIS A 131 -7.50 -4.26 -7.72
N VAL A 132 -8.01 -3.42 -6.82
CA VAL A 132 -8.95 -3.81 -5.77
C VAL A 132 -10.30 -4.09 -6.41
N THR A 133 -10.87 -5.25 -6.11
CA THR A 133 -12.19 -5.68 -6.63
C THR A 133 -13.27 -5.60 -5.55
N SER A 134 -12.90 -5.76 -4.29
CA SER A 134 -13.83 -5.64 -3.16
C SER A 134 -13.12 -5.33 -1.86
N LEU A 135 -13.83 -4.66 -0.95
CA LEU A 135 -13.40 -4.38 0.41
C LEU A 135 -14.50 -4.79 1.38
N ARG A 136 -14.11 -5.48 2.45
CA ARG A 136 -14.98 -5.65 3.62
C ARG A 136 -14.58 -4.64 4.67
N MET A 137 -15.52 -3.82 5.13
CA MET A 137 -15.20 -2.71 6.03
C MET A 137 -16.25 -2.46 7.11
N ARG A 138 -15.80 -1.99 8.28
CA ARG A 138 -16.66 -1.42 9.32
C ARG A 138 -16.78 0.09 9.11
N VAL A 139 -18.00 0.58 8.97
CA VAL A 139 -18.31 2.02 8.86
C VAL A 139 -18.72 2.62 10.21
N ALA A 140 -18.80 3.95 10.29
CA ALA A 140 -18.98 4.70 11.53
C ALA A 140 -20.25 4.35 12.34
N ASP A 141 -21.32 3.89 11.69
CA ASP A 141 -22.55 3.45 12.38
C ASP A 141 -22.48 2.01 12.92
N GLY A 142 -21.31 1.36 12.81
CA GLY A 142 -21.06 0.02 13.32
C GLY A 142 -21.50 -1.11 12.39
N ARG A 143 -22.03 -0.82 11.19
CA ARG A 143 -22.27 -1.87 10.20
C ARG A 143 -20.96 -2.38 9.59
N VAL A 144 -20.93 -3.66 9.26
CA VAL A 144 -19.89 -4.28 8.43
C VAL A 144 -20.48 -4.50 7.05
N LEU A 145 -19.87 -3.89 6.04
CA LEU A 145 -20.36 -3.86 4.66
C LEU A 145 -19.29 -4.44 3.73
N GLU A 146 -19.76 -5.10 2.69
CA GLU A 146 -18.95 -5.37 1.50
C GLU A 146 -19.17 -4.20 0.52
N CYS A 147 -18.10 -3.57 0.03
CA CYS A 147 -18.17 -2.55 -0.99
C CYS A 147 -17.25 -2.87 -2.18
N SER A 148 -17.74 -2.53 -3.37
CA SER A 148 -17.12 -2.78 -4.67
C SER A 148 -17.50 -1.66 -5.65
N PRO A 149 -17.00 -1.67 -6.89
CA PRO A 149 -17.47 -0.75 -7.93
C PRO A 149 -18.97 -0.83 -8.22
N GLU A 150 -19.63 -1.94 -7.88
CA GLU A 150 -21.07 -2.18 -8.07
C GLU A 150 -21.88 -2.05 -6.77
N GLN A 151 -21.27 -2.33 -5.62
CA GLN A 151 -21.92 -2.31 -4.31
C GLN A 151 -21.35 -1.18 -3.43
N TYR A 152 -22.16 -0.19 -3.08
CA TYR A 152 -21.71 1.04 -2.41
C TYR A 152 -20.51 1.73 -3.12
N PRO A 153 -20.65 2.08 -4.41
CA PRO A 153 -19.54 2.58 -5.25
C PRO A 153 -18.88 3.84 -4.70
N ASP A 154 -19.64 4.75 -4.11
CA ASP A 154 -19.11 6.00 -3.56
C ASP A 154 -18.23 5.73 -2.32
N LEU A 155 -18.65 4.80 -1.46
CA LEU A 155 -17.86 4.37 -0.30
C LEU A 155 -16.59 3.65 -0.75
N PHE A 156 -16.67 2.77 -1.74
CA PHE A 156 -15.53 2.06 -2.30
C PHE A 156 -14.47 3.05 -2.84
N ARG A 157 -14.90 3.98 -3.70
CA ARG A 157 -14.02 5.02 -4.28
C ARG A 157 -13.43 5.96 -3.22
N ALA A 158 -14.22 6.35 -2.22
CA ALA A 158 -13.75 7.22 -1.14
C ALA A 158 -12.78 6.52 -0.18
N THR A 159 -12.84 5.18 -0.08
CA THR A 159 -11.98 4.40 0.81
C THR A 159 -10.59 4.19 0.20
N ILE A 160 -10.50 3.99 -1.11
CA ILE A 160 -9.24 3.97 -1.85
C ILE A 160 -8.59 5.35 -1.77
N GLY A 161 -7.42 5.45 -1.15
CA GLY A 161 -6.77 6.75 -0.89
C GLY A 161 -7.43 7.57 0.22
N GLY A 162 -8.44 7.04 0.92
CA GLY A 162 -9.18 7.72 1.98
C GLY A 162 -8.46 7.77 3.33
N MET A 163 -7.24 7.25 3.42
CA MET A 163 -6.39 7.26 4.60
C MET A 163 -7.04 6.70 5.88
N GLY A 164 -8.00 5.78 5.72
CA GLY A 164 -8.73 5.14 6.83
C GLY A 164 -9.87 5.99 7.41
N LEU A 165 -10.20 7.14 6.80
CA LEU A 165 -11.22 8.07 7.32
C LEU A 165 -12.66 7.70 6.96
N THR A 166 -12.86 6.69 6.12
CA THR A 166 -14.18 6.15 5.76
C THR A 166 -14.61 4.98 6.66
N GLY A 167 -13.68 4.43 7.45
CA GLY A 167 -13.90 3.27 8.32
C GLY A 167 -12.71 2.32 8.37
N HIS A 168 -12.89 1.18 9.04
CA HIS A 168 -11.86 0.15 9.16
C HIS A 168 -11.96 -0.84 8.01
N ILE A 169 -10.93 -0.90 7.17
CA ILE A 169 -10.76 -1.97 6.18
C ILE A 169 -10.42 -3.26 6.93
N LEU A 170 -11.28 -4.27 6.83
CA LEU A 170 -11.11 -5.57 7.50
C LEU A 170 -10.46 -6.58 6.54
N GLU A 171 -10.92 -6.62 5.30
CA GLU A 171 -10.45 -7.53 4.26
C GLU A 171 -10.30 -6.79 2.93
N VAL A 172 -9.36 -7.25 2.12
CA VAL A 172 -9.09 -6.70 0.78
C VAL A 172 -9.11 -7.83 -0.23
N GLU A 173 -9.91 -7.67 -1.28
CA GLU A 173 -9.88 -8.52 -2.47
C GLU A 173 -9.26 -7.75 -3.65
N PHE A 174 -8.32 -8.37 -4.36
CA PHE A 174 -7.64 -7.79 -5.52
C PHE A 174 -7.06 -8.86 -6.45
N GLY A 175 -6.72 -8.46 -7.67
CA GLY A 175 -6.04 -9.33 -8.63
C GLY A 175 -4.52 -9.39 -8.41
N LEU A 176 -3.97 -10.58 -8.23
CA LEU A 176 -2.52 -10.81 -8.29
C LEU A 176 -2.04 -10.90 -9.74
N ARG A 177 -0.78 -10.54 -9.95
CA ARG A 177 -0.11 -10.70 -11.23
C ARG A 177 0.61 -12.05 -11.28
N GLN A 178 0.38 -12.81 -12.34
CA GLN A 178 1.20 -13.98 -12.63
C GLN A 178 2.56 -13.55 -13.20
N ILE A 179 3.64 -14.10 -12.66
CA ILE A 179 5.01 -13.80 -13.05
C ILE A 179 5.73 -15.08 -13.51
N PRO A 180 6.50 -15.03 -14.61
CA PRO A 180 7.24 -16.19 -15.09
C PRO A 180 8.51 -16.46 -14.25
N SER A 181 8.98 -15.47 -13.49
CA SER A 181 10.15 -15.58 -12.62
C SER A 181 10.12 -14.54 -11.50
N GLN A 182 10.96 -14.71 -10.48
CA GLN A 182 11.15 -13.74 -9.39
C GLN A 182 12.19 -12.65 -9.73
N TRP A 183 12.72 -12.66 -10.95
CA TRP A 183 13.78 -11.76 -11.41
C TRP A 183 13.23 -10.73 -12.38
N ILE A 184 13.83 -9.55 -12.36
CA ILE A 184 13.56 -8.47 -13.31
C ILE A 184 14.78 -8.33 -14.22
N TRP A 185 14.56 -8.29 -15.54
CA TRP A 185 15.58 -7.81 -16.46
C TRP A 185 15.60 -6.29 -16.42
N GLN A 186 16.74 -5.69 -16.08
CA GLN A 186 16.86 -4.26 -15.81
C GLN A 186 17.91 -3.60 -16.70
N GLU A 187 17.60 -2.42 -17.22
CA GLU A 187 18.56 -1.55 -17.91
C GLU A 187 18.73 -0.23 -17.15
N ASN A 188 19.97 0.29 -17.16
CA ASN A 188 20.30 1.58 -16.55
C ASN A 188 20.97 2.47 -17.59
N ARG A 189 20.42 3.66 -17.80
CA ARG A 189 20.95 4.67 -18.71
C ARG A 189 21.30 5.92 -17.91
N ARG A 190 22.52 6.43 -18.11
CA ARG A 190 22.90 7.76 -17.60
C ARG A 190 22.26 8.83 -18.47
N ILE A 191 21.70 9.84 -17.82
CA ILE A 191 21.05 11.00 -18.45
C ILE A 191 21.79 12.28 -18.00
N HIS A 192 21.99 13.23 -18.91
CA HIS A 192 22.93 14.34 -18.72
C HIS A 192 22.31 15.62 -18.17
N ASP A 193 21.01 15.81 -18.35
CA ASP A 193 20.25 16.96 -17.89
C ASP A 193 18.75 16.62 -17.79
N ILE A 194 17.96 17.59 -17.35
CA ILE A 194 16.53 17.41 -17.10
C ILE A 194 15.71 17.25 -18.39
N ASP A 195 16.12 17.89 -19.48
CA ASP A 195 15.38 17.87 -20.74
C ASP A 195 15.53 16.47 -21.37
N GLU A 196 16.75 15.95 -21.43
CA GLU A 196 16.99 14.56 -21.83
C GLU A 196 16.26 13.57 -20.91
N PHE A 197 16.08 13.88 -19.63
CA PHE A 197 15.40 13.00 -18.68
C PHE A 197 13.91 12.88 -18.97
N GLN A 198 13.25 13.98 -19.31
CA GLN A 198 11.84 13.99 -19.64
C GLN A 198 11.58 13.16 -20.90
N ASP A 199 12.33 13.44 -21.97
CA ASP A 199 12.24 12.70 -23.24
C ASP A 199 12.49 11.19 -23.02
N ALA A 200 13.53 10.85 -22.27
CA ALA A 200 13.88 9.45 -22.02
C ALA A 200 12.84 8.72 -21.17
N LEU A 201 12.17 9.38 -20.22
CA LEU A 201 11.08 8.80 -19.44
C LEU A 201 9.82 8.60 -20.30
N GLU A 202 9.48 9.56 -21.15
CA GLU A 202 8.34 9.45 -22.07
C GLU A 202 8.54 8.26 -23.01
N ASP A 203 9.69 8.17 -23.67
CA ASP A 203 10.05 7.05 -24.54
C ASP A 203 10.03 5.71 -23.80
N ALA A 204 10.62 5.67 -22.60
CA ALA A 204 10.69 4.45 -21.80
C ALA A 204 9.31 3.99 -21.33
N SER A 205 8.41 4.91 -20.99
CA SER A 205 7.07 4.60 -20.49
C SER A 205 6.22 3.80 -21.50
N GLN A 206 6.48 3.99 -22.79
CA GLN A 206 5.80 3.29 -23.88
C GLN A 206 6.33 1.86 -24.09
N GLN A 207 7.59 1.61 -23.73
CA GLN A 207 8.31 0.37 -24.05
C GLN A 207 8.48 -0.55 -22.84
N TRP A 208 8.54 0.02 -21.63
CA TRP A 208 8.89 -0.69 -20.41
C TRP A 208 7.76 -0.66 -19.38
N PRO A 209 7.45 -1.81 -18.76
CA PRO A 209 6.42 -1.90 -17.74
C PRO A 209 6.84 -1.23 -16.43
N TYR A 210 8.13 -1.16 -16.12
CA TYR A 210 8.65 -0.49 -14.93
C TYR A 210 9.66 0.57 -15.33
N THR A 211 9.47 1.79 -14.86
CA THR A 211 10.36 2.92 -15.12
C THR A 211 10.58 3.74 -13.85
N MET A 212 11.80 4.21 -13.61
CA MET A 212 12.15 5.08 -12.49
C MET A 212 13.37 5.93 -12.83
N GLY A 213 13.38 7.19 -12.41
CA GLY A 213 14.56 8.05 -12.44
C GLY A 213 15.14 8.30 -11.06
N TRP A 214 16.46 8.26 -10.94
CA TRP A 214 17.18 8.89 -9.83
C TRP A 214 17.84 10.17 -10.33
N ILE A 215 17.41 11.32 -9.79
CA ILE A 215 17.71 12.66 -10.33
C ILE A 215 18.60 13.44 -9.35
N ASP A 216 19.67 14.06 -9.87
CA ASP A 216 20.54 14.98 -9.14
C ASP A 216 19.92 16.39 -9.10
N CYS A 217 19.27 16.70 -7.98
CA CYS A 217 18.66 18.01 -7.73
C CYS A 217 19.66 19.07 -7.21
N LEU A 218 20.96 18.77 -7.12
CA LEU A 218 21.99 19.70 -6.66
C LEU A 218 22.82 20.27 -7.83
N ALA A 219 22.90 19.55 -8.94
CA ALA A 219 23.56 20.02 -10.16
C ALA A 219 22.90 21.29 -10.70
N ARG A 220 23.73 22.17 -11.30
CA ARG A 220 23.31 23.47 -11.85
C ARG A 220 23.73 23.63 -13.30
N GLY A 221 23.15 24.63 -13.96
CA GLY A 221 23.45 24.94 -15.36
C GLY A 221 23.07 23.79 -16.28
N LYS A 222 23.87 23.53 -17.31
CA LYS A 222 23.62 22.50 -18.34
C LYS A 222 23.55 21.05 -17.85
N ASN A 223 23.85 20.78 -16.58
CA ASN A 223 23.81 19.44 -15.99
C ASN A 223 22.68 19.29 -14.94
N MET A 224 21.85 20.32 -14.76
CA MET A 224 20.75 20.30 -13.81
C MET A 224 19.80 19.14 -14.14
N GLY A 225 19.45 18.33 -13.14
CA GLY A 225 18.53 17.20 -13.31
C GLY A 225 19.13 15.97 -14.00
N ARG A 226 20.45 15.93 -14.21
CA ARG A 226 21.14 14.71 -14.64
C ARG A 226 20.83 13.55 -13.70
N GLY A 227 21.01 12.32 -14.17
CA GLY A 227 20.81 11.18 -13.30
C GLY A 227 20.90 9.82 -13.98
N ILE A 228 20.15 8.87 -13.43
CA ILE A 228 20.09 7.50 -13.91
C ILE A 228 18.63 7.13 -14.14
N LEU A 229 18.29 6.82 -15.38
CA LEU A 229 17.03 6.17 -15.74
C LEU A 229 17.20 4.67 -15.59
N THR A 230 16.31 4.04 -14.83
CA THR A 230 16.22 2.60 -14.66
C THR A 230 14.91 2.10 -15.25
N THR A 231 14.99 1.11 -16.13
CA THR A 231 13.85 0.42 -16.73
C THR A 231 13.90 -1.06 -16.41
N GLY A 232 12.75 -1.74 -16.34
CA GLY A 232 12.73 -3.19 -16.10
C GLY A 232 11.48 -3.90 -16.62
N ARG A 233 11.57 -5.22 -16.83
CA ARG A 233 10.48 -6.11 -17.25
C ARG A 233 10.65 -7.55 -16.74
#